data_AF-A0A7V2HWS0-F1
#
_entry.id   AF-A0A7V2HWS0-F1
#
_cell.length_a   1.000
_cell.length_b   1.000
_cell.length_c   1.000
_cell.angle_alpha   90.00
_cell.angle_beta   90.00
_cell.angle_gamma   90.00
#
_symmetry.space_group_name_H-M   'P 1'
#
loop_
_entity.id
_entity.type
_entity.pdbx_description
1 polymer ?
#
loop_
_entity_poly.entity_id
_entity_poly.type
_entity_poly.pdbx_seq_one_letter_code
_entity_poly.pdbx_strand_id
1 'polypeptide(L)'
;MFGPRPANKYYKTMAGKERAVYLAIIGLLVAGTLYFAFKTDTALSPSSSPPAYDADSERHSWPIEEFITNLEVPWDMAEDSAGNFYLTERPGRVRSYTSEAKERFSVALKQVASVGESGLTGLALHPNFDENGHLYLYYSYRQSGQLYNRVSRFRLSGEELVEETYILDRLPGGSIHNGERLRFGPDGMLWVLTGDAARASLAQDPTTLAGKVLRLTENGQVPPDNPTPGWLVYSLGHRNPQGLAWHPLTEELLVTEHGETAHDEINIIKPLANYGWPRVKKCYSEDKSLAEPILCSGEETFALSGIAASGTAIWRLRNSFFFAGLRGNLLERIELR
;
A
#
# COMPACT_ATOMS: atom_id res chain seq x y z
N MET A 1 -40.86 28.84 -49.97
CA MET A 1 -42.23 28.36 -50.28
C MET A 1 -42.11 26.88 -50.60
N PHE A 2 -42.75 26.04 -49.79
CA PHE A 2 -42.70 24.58 -49.88
C PHE A 2 -43.56 24.08 -51.06
N GLY A 3 -43.03 23.14 -51.84
CA GLY A 3 -43.76 22.34 -52.84
C GLY A 3 -43.43 20.85 -52.65
N PRO A 4 -44.36 19.93 -52.96
CA PRO A 4 -44.53 18.66 -52.25
C PRO A 4 -43.57 17.55 -52.68
N ARG A 5 -43.27 16.64 -51.72
CA ARG A 5 -42.51 15.40 -51.93
C ARG A 5 -43.29 14.40 -52.79
N PRO A 6 -42.62 13.61 -53.65
CA PRO A 6 -43.15 12.33 -54.08
C PRO A 6 -42.85 11.24 -53.06
N ALA A 7 -43.87 10.43 -52.75
CA ALA A 7 -43.78 9.24 -51.93
C ALA A 7 -43.37 8.00 -52.75
N ASN A 8 -42.78 7.05 -52.03
CA ASN A 8 -42.60 5.63 -52.31
C ASN A 8 -41.52 5.18 -53.32
N LYS A 9 -40.60 4.33 -52.84
CA LYS A 9 -40.68 2.86 -53.03
C LYS A 9 -39.36 2.20 -52.59
N TYR A 10 -39.25 1.72 -51.35
CA TYR A 10 -38.31 0.63 -51.01
C TYR A 10 -38.78 -0.16 -49.78
N TYR A 11 -39.89 -0.88 -49.90
CA TYR A 11 -40.07 -2.12 -49.14
C TYR A 11 -40.05 -3.26 -50.15
N LYS A 12 -38.83 -3.74 -50.48
CA LYS A 12 -38.68 -5.06 -51.09
C LYS A 12 -39.12 -6.08 -50.04
N THR A 13 -40.14 -6.85 -50.37
CA THR A 13 -40.49 -8.10 -49.68
C THR A 13 -39.27 -9.02 -49.67
N MET A 14 -38.68 -9.24 -48.48
CA MET A 14 -37.63 -10.25 -48.27
C MET A 14 -38.15 -11.63 -48.71
N ALA A 15 -37.32 -12.35 -49.46
CA ALA A 15 -37.64 -13.72 -49.90
C ALA A 15 -37.69 -14.68 -48.71
N GLY A 16 -38.45 -15.78 -48.83
CA GLY A 16 -38.75 -16.69 -47.71
C GLY A 16 -37.54 -17.24 -46.95
N LYS A 17 -36.37 -17.38 -47.61
CA LYS A 17 -35.12 -17.80 -46.95
C LYS A 17 -34.50 -16.70 -46.07
N GLU A 18 -34.57 -15.44 -46.49
CA GLU A 18 -34.05 -14.30 -45.71
C GLU A 18 -34.91 -14.06 -44.47
N ARG A 19 -36.24 -14.24 -44.58
CA ARG A 19 -37.15 -14.19 -43.42
C ARG A 19 -36.84 -15.28 -42.40
N ALA A 20 -36.50 -16.49 -42.84
CA ALA A 20 -36.15 -17.59 -41.93
C ALA A 20 -34.84 -17.31 -41.16
N VAL A 21 -33.84 -16.69 -41.82
CA VAL A 21 -32.59 -16.29 -41.16
C VAL A 21 -32.83 -15.17 -40.15
N TYR A 22 -33.63 -14.16 -40.50
CA TYR A 22 -33.97 -13.09 -39.56
C TYR A 22 -34.78 -13.60 -38.36
N LEU A 23 -35.73 -14.50 -38.56
CA LEU A 23 -36.48 -15.12 -37.46
C LEU A 23 -35.60 -16.03 -36.59
N ALA A 24 -34.61 -16.71 -37.16
CA ALA A 24 -33.64 -17.49 -36.40
C ALA A 24 -32.70 -16.61 -35.57
N ILE A 25 -32.24 -15.47 -36.12
CA ILE A 25 -31.41 -14.50 -35.40
C ILE A 25 -32.22 -13.83 -34.27
N ILE A 26 -33.46 -13.43 -34.52
CA ILE A 26 -34.36 -12.89 -33.48
C ILE A 26 -34.64 -13.97 -32.43
N GLY A 27 -34.87 -15.22 -32.84
CA GLY A 27 -35.05 -16.35 -31.93
C GLY A 27 -33.83 -16.59 -31.04
N LEU A 28 -32.61 -16.53 -31.59
CA LEU A 28 -31.37 -16.64 -30.83
C LEU A 28 -31.11 -15.45 -29.91
N LEU A 29 -31.46 -14.24 -30.33
CA LEU A 29 -31.37 -13.03 -29.50
C LEU A 29 -32.38 -13.08 -28.35
N VAL A 30 -33.62 -13.49 -28.61
CA VAL A 30 -34.68 -13.63 -27.60
C VAL A 30 -34.34 -14.77 -26.62
N ALA A 31 -33.87 -15.91 -27.12
CA ALA A 31 -33.39 -17.02 -26.29
C ALA A 31 -32.14 -16.63 -25.47
N GLY A 32 -31.24 -15.83 -26.03
CA GLY A 32 -30.10 -15.26 -25.33
C GLY A 32 -30.53 -14.29 -24.22
N THR A 33 -31.46 -13.37 -24.49
CA THR A 33 -32.00 -12.46 -23.47
C THR A 33 -32.81 -13.18 -22.41
N LEU A 34 -33.54 -14.25 -22.75
CA LEU A 34 -34.25 -15.08 -21.76
C LEU A 34 -33.27 -15.93 -20.94
N TYR A 35 -32.21 -16.46 -21.54
CA TYR A 35 -31.14 -17.16 -20.81
C TYR A 35 -30.45 -16.21 -19.82
N PHE A 36 -30.19 -14.96 -20.20
CA PHE A 36 -29.62 -13.96 -19.29
C PHE A 36 -30.63 -13.46 -18.25
N ALA A 37 -31.90 -13.26 -18.61
CA ALA A 37 -32.95 -12.80 -17.68
C ALA A 37 -33.33 -13.87 -16.65
N PHE A 38 -33.22 -15.16 -16.96
CA PHE A 38 -33.44 -16.26 -16.00
C PHE A 38 -32.18 -16.70 -15.25
N LYS A 39 -30.99 -16.22 -15.64
CA LYS A 39 -29.72 -16.49 -14.92
C LYS A 39 -29.33 -15.38 -13.95
N THR A 40 -30.12 -14.31 -13.88
CA THR A 40 -29.95 -13.21 -12.93
C THR A 40 -31.08 -13.21 -11.91
N ASP A 41 -31.13 -14.24 -11.07
CA ASP A 41 -31.87 -14.16 -9.80
C ASP A 41 -31.27 -15.08 -8.73
N THR A 42 -29.95 -15.26 -8.75
CA THR A 42 -29.21 -15.47 -7.51
C THR A 42 -28.87 -14.08 -7.00
N ALA A 43 -29.78 -13.48 -6.24
CA ALA A 43 -29.42 -12.40 -5.35
C ALA A 43 -28.23 -12.89 -4.51
N LEU A 44 -27.07 -12.30 -4.73
CA LEU A 44 -25.91 -12.49 -3.88
C LEU A 44 -26.32 -11.95 -2.51
N SER A 45 -26.71 -12.84 -1.60
CA SER A 45 -26.74 -12.49 -0.19
C SER A 45 -25.37 -11.90 0.16
N PRO A 46 -25.27 -10.73 0.79
CA PRO A 46 -24.00 -10.24 1.29
C PRO A 46 -23.49 -11.31 2.26
N SER A 47 -22.43 -11.99 1.87
CA SER A 47 -21.72 -12.91 2.76
C SER A 47 -21.27 -12.06 3.94
N SER A 48 -21.79 -12.33 5.14
CA SER A 48 -21.42 -11.67 6.39
C SER A 48 -20.01 -12.02 6.86
N SER A 49 -19.27 -12.79 6.04
CA SER A 49 -17.92 -13.24 6.30
C SER A 49 -17.11 -13.09 5.01
N PRO A 50 -15.89 -12.52 5.04
CA PRO A 50 -14.98 -12.65 3.91
C PRO A 50 -14.84 -14.15 3.59
N PRO A 51 -14.68 -14.53 2.30
CA PRO A 51 -14.43 -15.92 1.95
C PRO A 51 -13.25 -16.41 2.79
N ALA A 52 -13.45 -17.50 3.53
CA ALA A 52 -12.37 -18.14 4.27
C ALA A 52 -11.29 -18.54 3.25
N TYR A 53 -10.16 -17.85 3.30
CA TYR A 53 -8.98 -18.21 2.54
C TYR A 53 -8.49 -19.56 3.07
N ASP A 54 -8.61 -20.62 2.27
CA ASP A 54 -8.05 -21.93 2.60
C ASP A 54 -6.53 -21.88 2.37
N ALA A 55 -5.84 -21.28 3.35
CA ALA A 55 -4.40 -21.12 3.37
C ALA A 55 -3.67 -22.47 3.26
N ASP A 56 -4.25 -23.56 3.74
CA ASP A 56 -3.61 -24.89 3.73
C ASP A 56 -3.57 -25.52 2.33
N SER A 57 -4.57 -25.23 1.48
CA SER A 57 -4.60 -25.70 0.09
C SER A 57 -3.54 -25.05 -0.82
N GLU A 58 -3.16 -23.78 -0.57
CA GLU A 58 -2.13 -23.06 -1.33
C GLU A 58 -0.72 -23.16 -0.69
N ARG A 59 -0.61 -23.28 0.64
CA ARG A 59 0.69 -23.41 1.37
C ARG A 59 1.57 -24.55 0.86
N HIS A 60 0.97 -25.64 0.37
CA HIS A 60 1.69 -26.82 -0.11
C HIS A 60 2.14 -26.72 -1.58
N SER A 61 1.95 -25.57 -2.25
CA SER A 61 2.22 -25.42 -3.69
C SER A 61 3.40 -24.52 -4.06
N TRP A 62 4.01 -23.82 -3.08
CA TRP A 62 5.10 -22.88 -3.33
C TRP A 62 6.41 -23.39 -2.73
N PRO A 63 7.50 -23.50 -3.51
CA PRO A 63 8.82 -23.70 -2.93
C PRO A 63 9.21 -22.46 -2.12
N ILE A 64 9.47 -22.65 -0.84
CA ILE A 64 10.02 -21.62 0.06
C ILE A 64 11.48 -21.95 0.28
N GLU A 65 12.37 -20.99 0.04
CA GLU A 65 13.79 -21.12 0.32
C GLU A 65 14.29 -20.00 1.23
N GLU A 66 15.24 -20.33 2.10
CA GLU A 66 15.97 -19.33 2.85
C GLU A 66 16.95 -18.63 1.91
N PHE A 67 16.69 -17.35 1.62
CA PHE A 67 17.50 -16.58 0.69
C PHE A 67 18.67 -15.87 1.38
N ILE A 68 18.39 -15.02 2.37
CA ILE A 68 19.40 -14.32 3.20
C ILE A 68 19.12 -14.63 4.67
N THR A 69 20.16 -15.02 5.42
CA THR A 69 20.05 -15.42 6.85
C THR A 69 20.97 -14.58 7.74
N ASN A 70 20.89 -14.79 9.07
CA ASN A 70 21.68 -14.07 10.08
C ASN A 70 21.47 -12.55 10.04
N LEU A 71 20.21 -12.14 9.86
CA LEU A 71 19.77 -10.74 9.93
C LEU A 71 19.29 -10.41 11.35
N GLU A 72 19.57 -9.20 11.83
CA GLU A 72 19.13 -8.71 13.14
C GLU A 72 17.95 -7.74 12.98
N VAL A 73 16.73 -8.27 13.12
CA VAL A 73 15.48 -7.51 12.94
C VAL A 73 15.48 -6.76 11.59
N PRO A 74 15.53 -7.48 10.46
CA PRO A 74 15.41 -6.86 9.14
C PRO A 74 14.02 -6.20 9.04
N TRP A 75 13.99 -4.92 8.68
CA TRP A 75 12.77 -4.12 8.75
C TRP A 75 12.20 -3.78 7.37
N ASP A 76 13.08 -3.44 6.43
CA ASP A 76 12.70 -3.12 5.07
C ASP A 76 13.65 -3.68 4.03
N MET A 77 13.15 -3.77 2.80
CA MET A 77 13.87 -4.30 1.65
C MET A 77 13.48 -3.53 0.37
N ALA A 78 14.47 -3.31 -0.48
CA ALA A 78 14.32 -2.80 -1.84
C ALA A 78 15.29 -3.51 -2.80
N GLU A 79 14.98 -3.50 -4.08
CA GLU A 79 15.75 -4.13 -5.16
C GLU A 79 16.09 -3.08 -6.22
N ASP A 80 17.34 -3.06 -6.69
CA ASP A 80 17.75 -2.24 -7.84
C ASP A 80 17.50 -2.95 -9.19
N SER A 81 17.71 -2.28 -10.32
CA SER A 81 17.44 -2.89 -11.64
C SER A 81 18.40 -4.03 -12.00
N ALA A 82 19.52 -4.16 -11.28
CA ALA A 82 20.47 -5.24 -11.43
C ALA A 82 20.12 -6.45 -10.53
N GLY A 83 19.04 -6.39 -9.75
CA GLY A 83 18.61 -7.46 -8.86
C GLY A 83 19.36 -7.51 -7.53
N ASN A 84 20.08 -6.45 -7.17
CA ASN A 84 20.71 -6.38 -5.86
C ASN A 84 19.69 -5.93 -4.82
N PHE A 85 19.70 -6.62 -3.69
CA PHE A 85 18.86 -6.31 -2.55
C PHE A 85 19.56 -5.32 -1.63
N TYR A 86 18.78 -4.42 -1.06
CA TYR A 86 19.15 -3.48 -0.03
C TYR A 86 18.20 -3.68 1.14
N LEU A 87 18.74 -3.82 2.35
CA LEU A 87 17.96 -4.10 3.55
C LEU A 87 18.35 -3.16 4.68
N THR A 88 17.40 -2.84 5.53
CA THR A 88 17.63 -2.17 6.81
C THR A 88 17.50 -3.16 7.95
N GLU A 89 18.41 -3.07 8.90
CA GLU A 89 18.32 -3.76 10.19
C GLU A 89 18.07 -2.71 11.27
N ARG A 90 17.04 -2.95 12.10
CA ARG A 90 16.59 -2.02 13.15
C ARG A 90 17.70 -1.45 14.04
N PRO A 91 18.75 -2.21 14.42
CA PRO A 91 19.88 -1.67 15.18
C PRO A 91 20.67 -0.53 14.50
N GLY A 92 20.44 -0.26 13.22
CA GLY A 92 21.07 0.87 12.51
C GLY A 92 22.01 0.46 11.39
N ARG A 93 21.78 -0.67 10.70
CA ARG A 93 22.64 -1.12 9.59
C ARG A 93 21.88 -1.17 8.28
N VAL A 94 22.50 -0.67 7.21
CA VAL A 94 22.08 -0.93 5.82
C VAL A 94 22.97 -2.02 5.27
N ARG A 95 22.36 -3.10 4.76
CA ARG A 95 23.06 -4.21 4.13
C ARG A 95 22.67 -4.30 2.66
N SER A 96 23.59 -4.77 1.82
CA SER A 96 23.29 -5.07 0.43
C SER A 96 23.77 -6.45 0.03
N TYR A 97 23.01 -7.12 -0.83
CA TYR A 97 23.29 -8.46 -1.33
C TYR A 97 23.06 -8.53 -2.84
N THR A 98 23.76 -9.42 -3.52
CA THR A 98 23.48 -9.72 -4.95
C THR A 98 22.21 -10.56 -5.10
N SER A 99 21.78 -10.78 -6.35
CA SER A 99 20.71 -11.70 -6.73
C SER A 99 20.93 -13.15 -6.30
N GLU A 100 22.17 -13.52 -5.97
CA GLU A 100 22.56 -14.84 -5.46
C GLU A 100 22.82 -14.82 -3.94
N ALA A 101 22.26 -13.84 -3.23
CA ALA A 101 22.38 -13.67 -1.78
C ALA A 101 23.82 -13.53 -1.24
N LYS A 102 24.75 -13.03 -2.06
CA LYS A 102 26.12 -12.71 -1.60
C LYS A 102 26.16 -11.30 -1.02
N GLU A 103 26.64 -11.17 0.21
CA GLU A 103 26.79 -9.85 0.83
C GLU A 103 27.76 -8.98 0.02
N ARG A 104 27.32 -7.76 -0.30
CA ARG A 104 28.10 -6.71 -0.96
C ARG A 104 28.73 -5.79 0.07
N PHE A 105 27.92 -5.27 0.99
CA PHE A 105 28.39 -4.40 2.07
C PHE A 105 27.43 -4.38 3.27
N SER A 106 27.94 -3.87 4.39
CA SER A 106 27.18 -3.58 5.61
C SER A 106 27.67 -2.27 6.23
N VAL A 107 26.80 -1.25 6.25
CA VAL A 107 27.13 0.11 6.74
C VAL A 107 26.28 0.45 7.95
N ALA A 108 26.93 0.85 9.04
CA ALA A 108 26.27 1.26 10.27
C ALA A 108 26.06 2.79 10.35
N LEU A 109 24.83 3.20 10.69
CA LEU A 109 24.46 4.58 10.98
C LEU A 109 24.49 4.83 12.49
N LYS A 110 25.57 5.45 12.97
CA LYS A 110 25.84 5.65 14.41
C LYS A 110 24.82 6.56 15.11
N GLN A 111 24.10 7.39 14.37
CA GLN A 111 23.09 8.30 14.89
C GLN A 111 21.75 7.62 15.23
N VAL A 112 21.56 6.36 14.83
CA VAL A 112 20.32 5.63 15.04
C VAL A 112 20.13 5.31 16.52
N ALA A 113 18.94 5.61 17.04
CA ALA A 113 18.50 5.24 18.37
C ALA A 113 17.57 4.03 18.30
N SER A 114 18.12 2.83 18.59
CA SER A 114 17.34 1.60 18.66
C SER A 114 16.80 1.36 20.07
N VAL A 115 15.48 1.47 20.24
CA VAL A 115 14.81 1.31 21.55
C VAL A 115 13.34 0.95 21.36
N GLY A 116 12.90 -0.17 21.93
CA GLY A 116 11.54 -0.67 21.71
C GLY A 116 11.31 -0.98 20.22
N GLU A 117 10.36 -0.29 19.60
CA GLU A 117 10.07 -0.36 18.17
C GLU A 117 10.99 0.55 17.32
N SER A 118 11.60 1.58 17.91
CA SER A 118 12.47 2.54 17.21
C SER A 118 13.75 1.91 16.69
N GLY A 119 14.26 2.45 15.57
CA GLY A 119 15.57 2.10 15.02
C GLY A 119 15.74 2.62 13.60
N LEU A 120 16.51 1.91 12.77
CA LEU A 120 16.58 2.12 11.33
C LEU A 120 15.56 1.20 10.65
N THR A 121 14.61 1.80 9.95
CA THR A 121 13.38 1.11 9.57
C THR A 121 13.15 1.25 8.08
N GLY A 122 12.33 2.18 7.61
CA GLY A 122 12.00 2.27 6.19
C GLY A 122 13.19 2.53 5.28
N LEU A 123 13.14 1.94 4.08
CA LEU A 123 14.08 2.11 2.97
C LEU A 123 13.32 2.34 1.66
N ALA A 124 13.72 3.36 0.90
CA ALA A 124 13.29 3.51 -0.50
C ALA A 124 14.47 3.89 -1.39
N LEU A 125 14.68 3.15 -2.48
CA LEU A 125 15.56 3.58 -3.55
C LEU A 125 14.86 4.68 -4.36
N HIS A 126 15.61 5.68 -4.79
CA HIS A 126 15.10 6.68 -5.74
C HIS A 126 14.68 6.00 -7.06
N PRO A 127 13.65 6.48 -7.79
CA PRO A 127 13.26 5.88 -9.07
C PRO A 127 14.40 5.81 -10.11
N ASN A 128 15.33 6.78 -10.05
CA ASN A 128 16.56 6.81 -10.87
C ASN A 128 17.81 6.36 -10.08
N PHE A 129 17.66 5.43 -9.14
CA PHE A 129 18.75 4.99 -8.25
C PHE A 129 20.00 4.53 -8.99
N ASP A 130 19.87 3.81 -10.11
CA ASP A 130 21.01 3.31 -10.87
C ASP A 130 21.89 4.44 -11.45
N GLU A 131 21.30 5.63 -11.64
CA GLU A 131 22.00 6.79 -12.17
C GLU A 131 22.53 7.70 -11.05
N ASN A 132 21.75 7.92 -10.00
CA ASN A 132 22.06 8.93 -8.98
C ASN A 132 22.53 8.36 -7.63
N GLY A 133 22.35 7.06 -7.40
CA GLY A 133 22.68 6.37 -6.15
C GLY A 133 21.86 6.84 -4.95
N HIS A 134 20.76 7.57 -5.12
CA HIS A 134 20.00 8.12 -4.00
C HIS A 134 19.08 7.10 -3.34
N LEU A 135 19.20 6.96 -2.02
CA LEU A 135 18.26 6.19 -1.21
C LEU A 135 17.79 6.99 0.00
N TYR A 136 16.60 6.66 0.47
CA TYR A 136 15.90 7.33 1.54
C TYR A 136 15.73 6.36 2.69
N LEU A 137 16.13 6.81 3.89
CA LEU A 137 16.06 6.03 5.11
C LEU A 137 15.17 6.73 6.11
N TYR A 138 14.25 5.98 6.71
CA TYR A 138 13.51 6.39 7.89
C TYR A 138 14.22 5.83 9.13
N TYR A 139 14.55 6.68 10.10
CA TYR A 139 15.16 6.22 11.33
C TYR A 139 14.84 7.10 12.54
N SER A 140 14.88 6.49 13.73
CA SER A 140 14.79 7.18 15.00
C SER A 140 16.17 7.64 15.48
N TYR A 141 16.24 8.79 16.15
CA TYR A 141 17.47 9.32 16.76
C TYR A 141 17.16 10.04 18.08
N ARG A 142 18.20 10.34 18.87
CA ARG A 142 18.08 11.12 20.11
C ARG A 142 18.64 12.52 19.95
N GLN A 143 17.89 13.50 20.43
CA GLN A 143 18.39 14.87 20.64
C GLN A 143 17.94 15.37 22.01
N SER A 144 18.89 15.82 22.83
CA SER A 144 18.63 16.28 24.20
C SER A 144 17.84 15.28 25.05
N GLY A 145 18.12 13.98 24.87
CA GLY A 145 17.45 12.87 25.58
C GLY A 145 16.11 12.42 24.98
N GLN A 146 15.48 13.22 24.13
CA GLN A 146 14.20 12.92 23.49
C GLN A 146 14.38 12.13 22.19
N LEU A 147 13.45 11.19 21.92
CA LEU A 147 13.37 10.47 20.66
C LEU A 147 12.62 11.28 19.61
N TYR A 148 13.18 11.27 18.41
CA TYR A 148 12.58 11.82 17.20
C TYR A 148 12.75 10.83 16.06
N ASN A 149 11.92 10.96 15.04
CA ASN A 149 12.07 10.27 13.77
C ASN A 149 12.58 11.24 12.69
N ARG A 150 13.22 10.70 11.67
CA ARG A 150 13.74 11.45 10.53
C ARG A 150 13.65 10.62 9.27
N VAL A 151 13.37 11.30 8.16
CA VAL A 151 13.64 10.78 6.81
C VAL A 151 14.85 11.52 6.26
N SER A 152 15.89 10.79 5.90
CA SER A 152 17.08 11.33 5.25
C SER A 152 17.32 10.69 3.90
N ARG A 153 17.78 11.48 2.94
CA ARG A 153 18.36 10.98 1.69
C ARG A 153 19.86 10.83 1.86
N PHE A 154 20.41 9.72 1.38
CA PHE A 154 21.84 9.49 1.23
C PHE A 154 22.15 9.24 -0.25
N ARG A 155 23.43 9.35 -0.62
CA ARG A 155 23.96 8.82 -1.88
C ARG A 155 24.83 7.60 -1.58
N LEU A 156 24.58 6.48 -2.26
CA LEU A 156 25.47 5.33 -2.28
C LEU A 156 26.69 5.66 -3.17
N SER A 157 27.89 5.53 -2.61
CA SER A 157 29.14 5.76 -3.32
C SER A 157 30.09 4.61 -3.04
N GLY A 158 30.16 3.65 -3.96
CA GLY A 158 30.82 2.37 -3.70
C GLY A 158 30.05 1.56 -2.67
N GLU A 159 30.67 1.29 -1.53
CA GLU A 159 30.09 0.53 -0.41
C GLU A 159 29.74 1.43 0.79
N GLU A 160 29.71 2.76 0.60
CA GLU A 160 29.44 3.74 1.67
C GLU A 160 28.21 4.60 1.37
N LEU A 161 27.53 5.02 2.45
CA LEU A 161 26.45 6.01 2.40
C LEU A 161 27.02 7.39 2.73
N VAL A 162 26.94 8.31 1.78
CA VAL A 162 27.48 9.67 1.88
C VAL A 162 26.40 10.72 1.65
N GLU A 163 26.74 12.00 1.85
CA GLU A 163 25.89 13.14 1.48
C GLU A 163 24.49 13.13 2.11
N GLU A 164 24.41 12.83 3.41
CA GLU A 164 23.14 12.85 4.14
C GLU A 164 22.45 14.22 4.02
N THR A 165 21.22 14.21 3.51
CA THR A 165 20.34 15.37 3.42
C THR A 165 19.06 15.08 4.19
N TYR A 166 18.67 15.94 5.12
CA TYR A 166 17.43 15.76 5.89
C TYR A 166 16.23 16.16 5.02
N ILE A 167 15.34 15.20 4.80
CA ILE A 167 14.11 15.38 4.00
C ILE A 167 12.95 15.76 4.91
N LEU A 168 12.78 15.03 6.00
CA LEU A 168 11.87 15.38 7.09
C LEU A 168 12.63 15.21 8.39
N ASP A 169 12.67 16.24 9.22
CA ASP A 169 13.41 16.23 10.48
C ASP A 169 12.50 16.46 11.69
N ARG A 170 12.92 15.98 12.86
CA ARG A 170 12.23 16.15 14.14
C ARG A 170 10.77 15.70 14.10
N LEU A 171 10.48 14.65 13.32
CA LEU A 171 9.17 14.02 13.36
C LEU A 171 8.92 13.49 14.79
N PRO A 172 7.69 13.58 15.30
CA PRO A 172 7.29 12.89 16.52
C PRO A 172 7.79 11.44 16.55
N GLY A 173 8.57 11.09 17.59
CA GLY A 173 9.04 9.73 17.83
C GLY A 173 8.79 9.27 19.26
N GLY A 174 8.76 7.96 19.47
CA GLY A 174 8.52 7.32 20.74
C GLY A 174 9.09 5.91 20.75
N SER A 175 9.14 5.22 21.90
CA SER A 175 9.60 3.83 21.95
C SER A 175 8.63 2.84 21.27
N ILE A 176 7.42 3.30 20.93
CA ILE A 176 6.40 2.61 20.16
C ILE A 176 5.73 3.62 19.21
N HIS A 177 5.09 3.11 18.17
CA HIS A 177 4.25 3.87 17.23
C HIS A 177 4.98 4.92 16.41
N ASN A 178 6.06 4.52 15.75
CA ASN A 178 6.83 5.42 14.90
C ASN A 178 6.34 5.45 13.44
N GLY A 179 5.50 4.48 13.02
CA GLY A 179 5.06 4.27 11.64
C GLY A 179 6.14 3.62 10.78
N GLU A 180 6.89 4.46 10.06
CA GLU A 180 8.25 4.18 9.58
C GLU A 180 8.41 3.50 8.21
N ARG A 181 7.33 3.32 7.43
CA ARG A 181 7.44 2.89 6.03
C ARG A 181 7.52 4.11 5.11
N LEU A 182 8.36 4.02 4.08
CA LEU A 182 8.39 4.98 2.98
C LEU A 182 8.64 4.29 1.63
N ARG A 183 8.02 4.81 0.57
CA ARG A 183 8.21 4.33 -0.81
C ARG A 183 7.92 5.45 -1.81
N PHE A 184 8.54 5.38 -2.97
CA PHE A 184 8.10 6.17 -4.12
C PHE A 184 6.85 5.55 -4.73
N GLY A 185 5.84 6.37 -4.98
CA GLY A 185 4.61 5.97 -5.64
C GLY A 185 4.72 6.04 -7.17
N PRO A 186 3.69 5.55 -7.89
CA PRO A 186 3.60 5.63 -9.35
C PRO A 186 3.58 7.09 -9.87
N ASP A 187 3.20 8.03 -9.00
CA ASP A 187 3.23 9.47 -9.25
C ASP A 187 4.62 10.10 -9.10
N GLY A 188 5.66 9.32 -8.78
CA GLY A 188 7.03 9.78 -8.56
C GLY A 188 7.23 10.53 -7.24
N MET A 189 6.21 10.56 -6.37
CA MET A 189 6.32 11.20 -5.05
C MET A 189 6.79 10.19 -4.01
N LEU A 190 7.50 10.68 -2.99
CA LEU A 190 7.84 9.91 -1.81
C LEU A 190 6.67 9.94 -0.82
N TRP A 191 6.17 8.77 -0.47
CA TRP A 191 5.10 8.57 0.51
C TRP A 191 5.70 8.07 1.82
N VAL A 192 5.28 8.66 2.94
CA VAL A 192 5.84 8.37 4.27
C VAL A 192 4.71 8.15 5.27
N LEU A 193 4.78 7.03 6.00
CA LEU A 193 3.85 6.70 7.07
C LEU A 193 4.42 7.13 8.42
N THR A 194 3.63 7.82 9.23
CA THR A 194 4.02 8.23 10.58
C THR A 194 3.02 7.73 11.62
N GLY A 195 3.51 7.17 12.72
CA GLY A 195 2.69 6.79 13.86
C GLY A 195 2.43 7.96 14.81
N ASP A 196 1.57 7.75 15.80
CA ASP A 196 1.18 8.75 16.79
C ASP A 196 2.24 9.01 17.88
N ALA A 197 3.37 8.27 17.85
CA ALA A 197 4.45 8.34 18.81
C ALA A 197 3.98 8.18 20.27
N ALA A 198 3.06 7.23 20.51
CA ALA A 198 2.41 6.95 21.78
C ALA A 198 1.57 8.12 22.34
N ARG A 199 1.25 9.11 21.50
CA ARG A 199 0.49 10.31 21.86
C ARG A 199 -0.71 10.41 20.93
N ALA A 200 -1.71 9.60 21.23
CA ALA A 200 -2.88 9.38 20.39
C ALA A 200 -3.57 10.66 19.89
N SER A 201 -3.65 11.72 20.70
CA SER A 201 -4.25 12.99 20.30
C SER A 201 -3.56 13.65 19.10
N LEU A 202 -2.27 13.39 18.87
CA LEU A 202 -1.51 13.97 17.76
C LEU A 202 -2.00 13.49 16.38
N ALA A 203 -2.59 12.30 16.31
CA ALA A 203 -3.15 11.76 15.06
C ALA A 203 -4.25 12.66 14.48
N GLN A 204 -5.02 13.34 15.34
CA GLN A 204 -6.07 14.28 14.97
C GLN A 204 -5.58 15.74 14.91
N ASP A 205 -4.40 16.03 15.46
CA ASP A 205 -3.84 17.38 15.46
C ASP A 205 -3.25 17.69 14.07
N PRO A 206 -3.78 18.69 13.35
CA PRO A 206 -3.27 19.05 12.04
C PRO A 206 -1.92 19.77 12.14
N THR A 207 -1.58 20.39 13.28
CA THR A 207 -0.29 21.10 13.43
C THR A 207 0.93 20.17 13.56
N THR A 208 0.72 18.85 13.57
CA THR A 208 1.77 17.85 13.70
C THR A 208 1.76 16.83 12.56
N LEU A 209 2.91 16.21 12.33
CA LEU A 209 3.08 15.13 11.37
C LEU A 209 2.97 13.74 12.02
N ALA A 210 2.46 13.60 13.25
CA ALA A 210 2.24 12.31 13.90
C ALA A 210 0.90 11.71 13.47
N GLY A 211 0.86 10.39 13.24
CA GLY A 211 -0.35 9.67 12.87
C GLY A 211 -0.93 10.08 11.53
N LYS A 212 -0.07 10.19 10.50
CA LYS A 212 -0.39 10.71 9.16
C LYS A 212 0.13 9.79 8.06
N VAL A 213 -0.50 9.88 6.89
CA VAL A 213 0.16 9.56 5.62
C VAL A 213 0.62 10.87 4.99
N LEU A 214 1.90 10.96 4.67
CA LEU A 214 2.53 12.12 4.05
C LEU A 214 2.85 11.83 2.59
N ARG A 215 2.76 12.86 1.74
CA ARG A 215 3.16 12.83 0.34
C ARG A 215 4.07 14.02 0.04
N LEU A 216 5.27 13.74 -0.44
CA LEU A 216 6.32 14.73 -0.68
C LEU A 216 7.05 14.47 -2.00
N THR A 217 7.63 15.52 -2.58
CA THR A 217 8.64 15.37 -3.63
C THR A 217 9.90 14.68 -3.08
N GLU A 218 10.77 14.22 -3.97
CA GLU A 218 12.09 13.66 -3.60
C GLU A 218 12.92 14.58 -2.69
N ASN A 219 12.72 15.90 -2.73
CA ASN A 219 13.46 16.87 -1.93
C ASN A 219 12.66 17.36 -0.70
N GLY A 220 11.62 16.62 -0.28
CA GLY A 220 10.85 16.93 0.93
C GLY A 220 9.83 18.06 0.79
N GLN A 221 9.67 18.61 -0.41
CA GLN A 221 8.70 19.69 -0.67
C GLN A 221 7.29 19.15 -0.86
N VAL A 222 6.29 19.97 -0.57
CA VAL A 222 4.87 19.66 -0.82
C VAL A 222 4.62 19.58 -2.32
N PRO A 223 4.04 18.49 -2.85
CA PRO A 223 3.66 18.40 -4.24
C PRO A 223 2.63 19.48 -4.61
N PRO A 224 2.70 20.11 -5.80
CA PRO A 224 1.76 21.16 -6.19
C PRO A 224 0.29 20.72 -6.22
N ASP A 225 0.06 19.43 -6.46
CA ASP A 225 -1.23 18.77 -6.53
C ASP A 225 -1.64 18.08 -5.21
N ASN A 226 -0.94 18.35 -4.10
CA ASN A 226 -1.32 17.76 -2.82
C ASN A 226 -2.72 18.29 -2.38
N PRO A 227 -3.56 17.48 -1.70
CA PRO A 227 -4.95 17.83 -1.45
C PRO A 227 -5.16 19.13 -0.67
N THR A 228 -4.19 19.49 0.19
CA THR A 228 -4.12 20.80 0.84
C THR A 228 -2.85 21.52 0.37
N PRO A 229 -2.97 22.68 -0.30
CA PRO A 229 -1.82 23.47 -0.72
C PRO A 229 -0.89 23.83 0.43
N GLY A 230 0.41 23.66 0.25
CA GLY A 230 1.44 24.01 1.25
C GLY A 230 1.51 23.06 2.44
N TRP A 231 0.84 21.92 2.39
CA TRP A 231 0.76 20.97 3.49
C TRP A 231 1.13 19.55 3.04
N LEU A 232 1.94 18.81 3.83
CA LEU A 232 2.47 17.47 3.44
C LEU A 232 1.48 16.30 3.66
N VAL A 233 0.60 16.44 4.65
CA VAL A 233 -0.42 15.43 5.01
C VAL A 233 -1.37 15.18 3.85
N TYR A 234 -1.48 13.91 3.49
CA TYR A 234 -2.46 13.38 2.54
C TYR A 234 -3.69 12.84 3.25
N SER A 235 -3.52 12.11 4.36
CA SER A 235 -4.58 11.65 5.26
C SER A 235 -4.12 11.65 6.72
N LEU A 236 -5.10 11.64 7.65
CA LEU A 236 -4.85 11.72 9.09
C LEU A 236 -5.67 10.72 9.89
N GLY A 237 -5.40 10.66 11.19
CA GLY A 237 -6.14 9.78 12.10
C GLY A 237 -5.62 8.36 12.08
N HIS A 238 -4.29 8.21 11.97
CA HIS A 238 -3.58 6.94 12.00
C HIS A 238 -2.89 6.73 13.35
N ARG A 239 -2.88 5.50 13.85
CA ARG A 239 -2.20 5.05 15.07
C ARG A 239 -0.75 4.66 14.79
N ASN A 240 -0.53 3.59 14.04
CA ASN A 240 0.81 3.06 13.74
C ASN A 240 0.84 2.32 12.38
N PRO A 241 0.75 3.06 11.26
CA PRO A 241 0.77 2.49 9.92
C PRO A 241 2.18 1.98 9.55
N GLN A 242 2.31 0.72 9.12
CA GLN A 242 3.61 0.03 8.97
C GLN A 242 3.90 -0.54 7.57
N GLY A 243 2.91 -0.64 6.70
CA GLY A 243 3.07 -1.13 5.33
C GLY A 243 2.30 -0.26 4.36
N LEU A 244 2.82 -0.15 3.14
CA LEU A 244 2.14 0.51 2.05
C LEU A 244 2.45 -0.15 0.71
N ALA A 245 1.46 -0.22 -0.17
CA ALA A 245 1.61 -0.68 -1.54
C ALA A 245 0.54 -0.04 -2.44
N TRP A 246 0.83 0.10 -3.72
CA TRP A 246 -0.15 0.58 -4.70
C TRP A 246 -0.83 -0.57 -5.41
N HIS A 247 -2.12 -0.42 -5.67
CA HIS A 247 -2.82 -1.31 -6.58
C HIS A 247 -2.26 -1.17 -7.99
N PRO A 248 -1.78 -2.25 -8.63
CA PRO A 248 -1.06 -2.16 -9.89
C PRO A 248 -1.91 -1.69 -11.07
N LEU A 249 -3.25 -1.72 -10.94
CA LEU A 249 -4.18 -1.26 -11.99
C LEU A 249 -4.88 0.07 -11.69
N THR A 250 -5.14 0.37 -10.41
CA THR A 250 -5.92 1.55 -10.01
C THR A 250 -5.04 2.63 -9.40
N GLU A 251 -3.78 2.29 -9.09
CA GLU A 251 -2.83 3.14 -8.37
C GLU A 251 -3.36 3.63 -7.01
N GLU A 252 -4.37 2.94 -6.47
CA GLU A 252 -4.86 3.22 -5.13
C GLU A 252 -3.83 2.76 -4.10
N LEU A 253 -3.48 3.65 -3.19
CA LEU A 253 -2.57 3.36 -2.09
C LEU A 253 -3.30 2.56 -1.00
N LEU A 254 -2.80 1.37 -0.70
CA LEU A 254 -3.18 0.60 0.46
C LEU A 254 -2.17 0.82 1.59
N VAL A 255 -2.67 0.92 2.82
CA VAL A 255 -1.86 1.02 4.03
C VAL A 255 -2.34 0.00 5.05
N THR A 256 -1.39 -0.68 5.70
CA THR A 256 -1.64 -1.57 6.84
C THR A 256 -1.31 -0.85 8.14
N GLU A 257 -2.09 -1.11 9.19
CA GLU A 257 -1.98 -0.38 10.44
C GLU A 257 -2.29 -1.24 11.67
N HIS A 258 -1.55 -1.02 12.76
CA HIS A 258 -1.83 -1.66 14.06
C HIS A 258 -2.90 -0.92 14.85
N GLY A 259 -3.92 -1.64 15.34
CA GLY A 259 -4.89 -1.13 16.32
C GLY A 259 -4.36 -1.15 17.77
N GLU A 260 -5.16 -0.70 18.76
CA GLU A 260 -4.69 -0.51 20.16
C GLU A 260 -4.34 -1.82 20.88
N THR A 261 -5.10 -2.88 20.61
CA THR A 261 -4.90 -4.24 21.14
C THR A 261 -5.15 -5.28 20.04
N ALA A 262 -6.24 -5.06 19.31
CA ALA A 262 -6.68 -5.76 18.10
C ALA A 262 -7.18 -4.69 17.12
N HIS A 263 -8.06 -5.06 16.18
CA HIS A 263 -8.57 -4.16 15.14
C HIS A 263 -7.45 -3.61 14.26
N ASP A 264 -6.54 -4.48 13.82
CA ASP A 264 -5.56 -4.11 12.81
C ASP A 264 -6.27 -3.92 11.48
N GLU A 265 -5.85 -2.90 10.73
CA GLU A 265 -6.59 -2.41 9.57
C GLU A 265 -5.77 -2.49 8.29
N ILE A 266 -6.47 -2.72 7.18
CA ILE A 266 -6.00 -2.38 5.84
C ILE A 266 -6.92 -1.31 5.30
N ASN A 267 -6.34 -0.18 4.92
CA ASN A 267 -7.02 1.02 4.50
C ASN A 267 -6.67 1.35 3.05
N ILE A 268 -7.67 1.69 2.23
CA ILE A 268 -7.41 2.41 0.97
C ILE A 268 -7.32 3.89 1.31
N ILE A 269 -6.14 4.48 1.07
CA ILE A 269 -5.85 5.86 1.42
C ILE A 269 -6.52 6.84 0.47
N LYS A 270 -7.37 7.71 1.02
CA LYS A 270 -8.11 8.75 0.29
C LYS A 270 -7.64 10.15 0.69
N PRO A 271 -7.62 11.11 -0.25
CA PRO A 271 -7.18 12.47 0.03
C PRO A 271 -8.08 13.13 1.10
N LEU A 272 -7.46 13.79 2.08
CA LEU A 272 -8.11 14.47 3.21
C LEU A 272 -8.95 13.56 4.14
N ALA A 273 -8.89 12.24 3.95
CA ALA A 273 -9.62 11.32 4.78
C ALA A 273 -9.09 11.29 6.22
N ASN A 274 -10.02 11.07 7.15
CA ASN A 274 -9.74 10.85 8.56
C ASN A 274 -10.09 9.39 8.91
N TYR A 275 -9.09 8.61 9.30
CA TYR A 275 -9.23 7.19 9.67
C TYR A 275 -9.63 6.99 11.13
N GLY A 276 -9.95 8.08 11.84
CA GLY A 276 -10.69 8.03 13.09
C GLY A 276 -9.85 7.83 14.35
N TRP A 277 -8.60 7.35 14.30
CA TRP A 277 -7.79 7.19 15.51
C TRP A 277 -7.53 8.56 16.19
N PRO A 278 -7.71 8.70 17.53
CA PRO A 278 -8.15 7.69 18.49
C PRO A 278 -9.64 7.78 18.87
N ARG A 279 -10.42 8.57 18.13
CA ARG A 279 -11.87 8.72 18.34
C ARG A 279 -12.61 7.42 18.06
N VAL A 280 -12.10 6.65 17.09
CA VAL A 280 -12.54 5.29 16.77
C VAL A 280 -11.40 4.33 17.05
N LYS A 281 -11.69 3.28 17.81
CA LYS A 281 -10.74 2.24 18.24
C LYS A 281 -11.21 0.83 17.88
N LYS A 282 -12.25 0.74 17.06
CA LYS A 282 -12.92 -0.47 16.57
C LYS A 282 -12.95 -0.40 15.05
N CYS A 283 -13.15 -1.53 14.38
CA CYS A 283 -13.12 -1.60 12.92
C CYS A 283 -14.01 -0.58 12.19
N TYR A 284 -15.20 -0.29 12.72
CA TYR A 284 -16.21 0.52 12.00
C TYR A 284 -16.89 1.53 12.91
N SER A 285 -17.19 2.71 12.34
CA SER A 285 -17.87 3.81 13.02
C SER A 285 -19.26 4.07 12.44
N GLU A 286 -20.16 4.58 13.26
CA GLU A 286 -21.44 5.13 12.78
C GLU A 286 -21.25 6.54 12.18
N ASP A 287 -20.15 7.21 12.52
CA ASP A 287 -19.79 8.50 11.95
C ASP A 287 -19.29 8.34 10.52
N LYS A 288 -20.19 8.63 9.56
CA LYS A 288 -19.92 8.53 8.12
C LYS A 288 -18.98 9.60 7.57
N SER A 289 -18.48 10.52 8.40
CA SER A 289 -17.40 11.42 8.01
C SER A 289 -16.01 10.79 8.11
N LEU A 290 -15.90 9.63 8.77
CA LEU A 290 -14.65 8.89 8.91
C LEU A 290 -14.53 7.83 7.82
N ALA A 291 -13.31 7.62 7.33
CA ALA A 291 -13.02 6.54 6.41
C ALA A 291 -13.01 5.20 7.15
N GLU A 292 -13.60 4.18 6.52
CA GLU A 292 -13.64 2.82 7.05
C GLU A 292 -12.55 1.96 6.38
N PRO A 293 -11.95 1.00 7.10
CA PRO A 293 -10.98 0.08 6.53
C PRO A 293 -11.66 -0.90 5.57
N ILE A 294 -10.91 -1.36 4.56
CA ILE A 294 -11.37 -2.41 3.64
C ILE A 294 -11.24 -3.81 4.25
N LEU A 295 -10.36 -3.96 5.24
CA LEU A 295 -10.21 -5.17 6.05
C LEU A 295 -9.87 -4.77 7.48
N CYS A 296 -10.47 -5.45 8.44
CA CYS A 296 -10.13 -5.31 9.85
C CYS A 296 -10.04 -6.68 10.52
N SER A 297 -9.08 -6.88 11.41
CA SER A 297 -8.87 -8.15 12.12
C SER A 297 -9.91 -8.44 13.21
N GLY A 298 -10.84 -7.51 13.49
CA GLY A 298 -11.79 -7.67 14.58
C GLY A 298 -11.08 -7.78 15.92
N GLU A 299 -11.44 -8.76 16.73
CA GLU A 299 -10.84 -8.99 18.06
C GLU A 299 -9.50 -9.75 17.99
N GLU A 300 -9.07 -10.18 16.80
CA GLU A 300 -7.78 -10.84 16.61
C GLU A 300 -6.65 -9.80 16.45
N THR A 301 -5.45 -10.14 16.94
CA THR A 301 -4.25 -9.32 16.72
C THR A 301 -3.37 -9.96 15.65
N PHE A 302 -3.36 -9.37 14.46
CA PHE A 302 -2.41 -9.73 13.40
C PHE A 302 -1.06 -9.03 13.59
N ALA A 303 -1.10 -7.78 14.08
CA ALA A 303 -0.01 -6.81 14.07
C ALA A 303 0.57 -6.66 12.65
N LEU A 304 -0.25 -6.08 11.76
CA LEU A 304 0.04 -5.93 10.34
C LEU A 304 1.23 -5.02 10.05
N SER A 305 2.15 -5.51 9.24
CA SER A 305 3.39 -4.83 8.85
C SER A 305 3.48 -4.65 7.33
N GLY A 306 4.55 -5.09 6.68
CA GLY A 306 4.74 -4.93 5.23
C GLY A 306 3.58 -5.51 4.42
N ILE A 307 3.21 -4.81 3.33
CA ILE A 307 2.26 -5.24 2.31
C ILE A 307 2.90 -5.06 0.94
N ALA A 308 2.64 -5.99 0.01
CA ALA A 308 3.13 -5.93 -1.36
C ALA A 308 2.04 -6.39 -2.32
N ALA A 309 1.88 -5.67 -3.43
CA ALA A 309 1.07 -6.14 -4.55
C ALA A 309 1.80 -7.27 -5.27
N SER A 310 1.05 -8.27 -5.72
CA SER A 310 1.59 -9.29 -6.60
C SER A 310 1.96 -8.68 -7.95
N GLY A 311 3.14 -9.06 -8.45
CA GLY A 311 3.53 -8.75 -9.82
C GLY A 311 2.71 -9.52 -10.86
N THR A 312 3.01 -9.28 -12.13
CA THR A 312 2.32 -9.95 -13.25
C THR A 312 2.88 -11.34 -13.58
N ALA A 313 4.00 -11.73 -12.96
CA ALA A 313 4.73 -12.96 -13.25
C ALA A 313 3.90 -14.23 -13.00
N ILE A 314 3.08 -14.23 -11.96
CA ILE A 314 2.20 -15.35 -11.61
C ILE A 314 0.76 -14.93 -11.91
N TRP A 315 0.24 -15.37 -13.05
CA TRP A 315 -1.07 -14.91 -13.54
C TRP A 315 -2.23 -15.13 -12.56
N ARG A 316 -2.18 -16.20 -11.75
CA ARG A 316 -3.20 -16.53 -10.74
C ARG A 316 -3.19 -15.59 -9.54
N LEU A 317 -2.08 -14.90 -9.32
CA LEU A 317 -1.93 -13.96 -8.23
C LEU A 317 -2.26 -12.53 -8.65
N ARG A 318 -2.58 -12.26 -9.92
CA ARG A 318 -2.93 -10.89 -10.35
C ARG A 318 -4.03 -10.31 -9.45
N ASN A 319 -3.93 -9.00 -9.15
CA ASN A 319 -4.83 -8.28 -8.22
C ASN A 319 -4.80 -8.78 -6.77
N SER A 320 -3.74 -9.48 -6.37
CA SER A 320 -3.56 -9.91 -4.99
C SER A 320 -2.57 -9.01 -4.27
N PHE A 321 -2.78 -8.81 -2.98
CA PHE A 321 -1.78 -8.26 -2.08
C PHE A 321 -1.44 -9.32 -1.04
N PHE A 322 -0.18 -9.36 -0.66
CA PHE A 322 0.32 -10.14 0.45
C PHE A 322 0.71 -9.20 1.57
N PHE A 323 0.31 -9.51 2.79
CA PHE A 323 0.72 -8.76 3.98
C PHE A 323 1.26 -9.68 5.06
N ALA A 324 2.23 -9.17 5.81
CA ALA A 324 2.84 -9.88 6.93
C ALA A 324 2.24 -9.43 8.27
N GLY A 325 1.93 -10.38 9.15
CA GLY A 325 1.53 -10.13 10.54
C GLY A 325 2.64 -10.53 11.50
N LEU A 326 3.05 -9.61 12.38
CA LEU A 326 4.13 -9.82 13.36
C LEU A 326 3.69 -10.78 14.47
N ARG A 327 2.76 -10.34 15.32
CA ARG A 327 2.23 -11.15 16.42
C ARG A 327 1.44 -12.36 15.89
N GLY A 328 0.74 -12.17 14.77
CA GLY A 328 0.00 -13.24 14.10
C GLY A 328 0.89 -14.33 13.49
N ASN A 329 2.20 -14.06 13.28
CA ASN A 329 3.14 -14.96 12.58
C ASN A 329 2.55 -15.51 11.27
N LEU A 330 2.03 -14.61 10.44
CA LEU A 330 1.28 -14.93 9.24
C LEU A 330 1.80 -14.18 8.02
N LEU A 331 1.60 -14.79 6.85
CA LEU A 331 1.62 -14.17 5.54
C LEU A 331 0.27 -14.49 4.90
N GLU A 332 -0.57 -13.47 4.73
CA GLU A 332 -1.92 -13.64 4.22
C GLU A 332 -2.10 -12.89 2.91
N ARG A 333 -3.06 -13.38 2.12
CA ARG A 333 -3.38 -12.86 0.79
C ARG A 333 -4.77 -12.25 0.81
N ILE A 334 -4.89 -11.05 0.25
CA ILE A 334 -6.19 -10.46 -0.13
C ILE A 334 -6.23 -10.27 -1.63
N GLU A 335 -7.41 -10.49 -2.22
CA GLU A 335 -7.68 -10.19 -3.62
C GLU A 335 -8.71 -9.07 -3.66
N LEU A 336 -8.38 -7.96 -4.32
CA LEU A 336 -9.33 -6.88 -4.57
C LEU A 336 -9.96 -7.13 -5.94
N ARG A 337 -11.29 -7.20 -5.98
CA ARG A 337 -12.07 -7.52 -7.19
C ARG A 337 -12.62 -6.30 -7.89
#